data_AF-A0A366LSN3-F1
#
_entry.id   AF-A0A366LSN3-F1
#
_cell.length_a   1.000
_cell.length_b   1.000
_cell.length_c   1.000
_cell.angle_alpha   90.00
_cell.angle_beta   90.00
_cell.angle_gamma   90.00
#
_symmetry.space_group_name_H-M   'P 1'
#
loop_
_entity.id
_entity.type
_entity.pdbx_description
1 polymer ?
#
loop_
_entity_poly.entity_id
_entity_poly.type
_entity_poly.pdbx_seq_one_letter_code
_entity_poly.pdbx_strand_id
1 'polypeptide(L)'
;MWWINPYWLRDPKVRVVLPRKSVLPLVVVVLAATGAAVACQSGSTTPTPARTVVLPSATPTPTEKDAVLAVYRAMYPAGRRAEQASPKQRRPILAQVATQPLLDRMLRGITALRATGRVTYGMPVLHEFDVRIDGDRATLHDCQDDRNTGQADDKTGEALLRGTEKVHLIISLRRGMDRAWRVSQMEQSDEPCLSSY
;
A
#
# COMPACT_ATOMS: atom_id res chain seq x y z
N MET A 1 4.48 2.84 -3.85
CA MET A 1 4.76 3.18 -2.44
C MET A 1 5.76 4.35 -2.24
N TRP A 2 5.81 5.30 -3.19
CA TRP A 2 7.01 6.12 -3.42
C TRP A 2 6.90 7.56 -2.91
N TRP A 3 5.89 7.85 -2.11
CA TRP A 3 5.56 9.17 -1.56
C TRP A 3 6.40 9.58 -0.33
N ILE A 4 7.23 8.69 0.21
CA ILE A 4 7.95 8.91 1.46
C ILE A 4 9.45 9.11 1.25
N ASN A 5 10.04 8.49 0.22
CA ASN A 5 11.44 8.67 -0.11
C ASN A 5 11.66 10.05 -0.77
N PRO A 6 12.38 10.99 -0.11
CA PRO A 6 12.51 12.38 -0.58
C PRO A 6 13.46 12.54 -1.77
N TYR A 7 14.30 11.54 -2.08
CA TYR A 7 15.29 11.64 -3.16
C TYR A 7 14.62 11.72 -4.55
N TRP A 8 13.47 11.07 -4.74
CA TRP A 8 12.77 11.04 -6.04
C TRP A 8 11.89 12.27 -6.33
N LEU A 9 11.61 13.10 -5.33
CA LEU A 9 10.97 14.41 -5.51
C LEU A 9 11.99 15.50 -5.87
N ARG A 10 13.29 15.17 -5.93
CA ARG A 10 14.40 16.10 -6.17
C ARG A 10 15.09 15.94 -7.53
N ASP A 11 14.50 15.23 -8.49
CA ASP A 11 15.08 15.11 -9.84
C ASP A 11 14.52 16.16 -10.82
N PRO A 12 15.26 17.25 -11.12
CA PRO A 12 14.83 18.26 -12.09
C PRO A 12 15.04 17.83 -13.56
N LYS A 13 15.56 16.62 -13.85
CA LYS A 13 15.98 16.23 -15.22
C LYS A 13 14.89 15.62 -16.10
N VAL A 14 13.63 15.66 -15.69
CA VAL A 14 12.51 15.37 -16.60
C VAL A 14 12.29 16.57 -17.53
N ARG A 15 13.12 16.68 -18.58
CA ARG A 15 12.78 17.52 -19.73
C ARG A 15 11.48 16.98 -20.32
N VAL A 16 10.45 17.82 -20.38
CA VAL A 16 9.20 17.50 -21.09
C VAL A 16 9.54 17.38 -22.57
N VAL A 17 9.78 16.15 -23.04
CA VAL A 17 9.80 15.84 -24.47
C VAL A 17 8.36 15.91 -24.93
N LEU A 18 7.94 17.10 -25.38
CA LEU A 18 6.63 17.31 -25.98
C LEU A 18 6.49 16.35 -27.18
N PRO A 19 5.54 15.39 -27.17
CA PRO A 19 5.37 14.51 -28.31
C PRO A 19 4.91 15.34 -29.51
N ARG A 20 5.64 15.18 -30.63
CA ARG A 20 5.22 15.72 -31.93
C ARG A 20 3.79 15.21 -32.22
N LYS A 21 2.89 16.12 -32.54
CA LYS A 21 1.48 15.80 -32.83
C LYS A 21 1.37 14.92 -34.07
N SER A 22 1.23 13.61 -33.88
CA SER A 22 0.75 12.69 -34.91
C SER A 22 -0.77 12.56 -34.80
N VAL A 23 -1.47 13.07 -35.82
CA VAL A 23 -2.92 12.95 -35.99
C VAL A 23 -3.20 11.74 -36.88
N LEU A 24 -4.06 10.81 -36.46
CA LEU A 24 -4.81 9.80 -37.25
C LEU A 24 -5.74 9.03 -36.27
N PRO A 25 -6.79 8.30 -36.74
CA PRO A 25 -8.13 8.69 -36.33
C PRO A 25 -8.89 7.64 -35.49
N LEU A 26 -10.04 8.09 -35.00
CA LEU A 26 -11.03 7.33 -34.23
C LEU A 26 -11.54 6.12 -35.04
N VAL A 27 -11.46 4.91 -34.48
CA VAL A 27 -12.22 3.74 -34.95
C VAL A 27 -13.17 3.32 -33.83
N VAL A 28 -14.47 3.49 -34.06
CA VAL A 28 -15.53 3.06 -33.15
C VAL A 28 -16.01 1.69 -33.58
N VAL A 29 -15.93 0.70 -32.70
CA VAL A 29 -16.59 -0.60 -32.88
C VAL A 29 -17.64 -0.75 -31.79
N VAL A 30 -18.90 -0.72 -32.21
CA VAL A 30 -20.06 -1.10 -31.39
C VAL A 30 -20.37 -2.56 -31.69
N LEU A 31 -20.50 -3.39 -30.65
CA LEU A 31 -21.18 -4.68 -30.75
C LEU A 31 -22.09 -4.86 -29.53
N ALA A 32 -23.27 -5.40 -29.79
CA ALA A 32 -24.39 -5.47 -28.86
C ALA A 32 -24.89 -6.93 -28.71
N ALA A 33 -26.02 -7.07 -28.01
CA ALA A 33 -26.91 -8.24 -27.93
C ALA A 33 -26.59 -9.33 -26.85
N THR A 34 -27.26 -9.16 -25.70
CA THR A 34 -28.23 -10.10 -25.09
C THR A 34 -28.04 -11.62 -25.18
N GLY A 35 -28.14 -12.30 -24.03
CA GLY A 35 -28.39 -13.75 -23.94
C GLY A 35 -29.03 -14.19 -22.61
N ALA A 36 -29.99 -15.12 -22.66
CA ALA A 36 -30.90 -15.52 -21.59
C ALA A 36 -31.16 -17.05 -21.67
N ALA A 37 -31.52 -17.81 -20.62
CA ALA A 37 -31.63 -17.61 -19.17
C ALA A 37 -31.70 -19.02 -18.51
N VAL A 38 -32.46 -19.22 -17.40
CA VAL A 38 -32.94 -20.54 -16.89
C VAL A 38 -31.85 -21.41 -16.22
N ALA A 39 -32.12 -22.36 -15.30
CA ALA A 39 -32.94 -22.40 -14.07
C ALA A 39 -32.56 -23.67 -13.25
N CYS A 40 -33.08 -23.79 -12.03
CA CYS A 40 -33.26 -25.01 -11.21
C CYS A 40 -32.03 -25.91 -10.90
N GLN A 41 -31.61 -26.06 -9.64
CA GLN A 41 -32.27 -26.81 -8.54
C GLN A 41 -32.16 -28.34 -8.68
N SER A 42 -31.41 -28.95 -7.76
CA SER A 42 -31.57 -30.35 -7.32
C SER A 42 -30.94 -30.48 -5.93
N GLY A 43 -31.74 -30.89 -4.95
CA GLY A 43 -31.28 -31.06 -3.57
C GLY A 43 -30.68 -32.45 -3.35
N SER A 44 -29.54 -32.50 -2.66
CA SER A 44 -28.94 -33.75 -2.18
C SER A 44 -29.07 -33.82 -0.65
N THR A 45 -29.99 -34.64 -0.17
CA THR A 45 -30.18 -34.91 1.26
C THR A 45 -29.05 -35.79 1.78
N THR A 46 -27.93 -35.17 2.17
CA THR A 46 -26.80 -35.86 2.80
C THR A 46 -27.07 -36.05 4.31
N PRO A 47 -26.83 -37.24 4.89
CA PRO A 47 -27.16 -37.50 6.29
C PRO A 47 -26.38 -36.62 7.26
N THR A 48 -27.07 -36.13 8.29
CA THR A 48 -26.53 -35.33 9.40
C THR A 48 -25.36 -36.05 10.08
N PRO A 49 -24.11 -35.57 9.97
CA PRO A 49 -23.04 -36.03 10.86
C PRO A 49 -23.33 -35.49 12.26
N ALA A 50 -23.09 -36.31 13.29
CA ALA A 50 -23.27 -35.89 14.67
C ALA A 50 -22.44 -34.62 14.94
N ARG A 51 -23.12 -33.54 15.33
CA ARG A 51 -22.48 -32.25 15.58
C ARG A 51 -21.71 -32.30 16.90
N THR A 52 -20.48 -32.79 16.84
CA THR A 52 -19.49 -32.57 17.89
C THR A 52 -19.38 -31.06 18.10
N VAL A 53 -19.88 -30.59 19.25
CA VAL A 53 -19.72 -29.20 19.66
C VAL A 53 -18.26 -29.03 20.09
N VAL A 54 -17.40 -28.80 19.10
CA VAL A 54 -16.05 -28.30 19.34
C VAL A 54 -16.23 -26.94 19.99
N LEU A 55 -15.87 -26.84 21.27
CA LEU A 55 -15.80 -25.56 21.97
C LEU A 55 -14.94 -24.62 21.09
N PRO A 56 -15.36 -23.38 20.82
CA PRO A 56 -14.55 -22.46 20.05
C PRO A 56 -13.25 -22.22 20.82
N SER A 57 -12.14 -22.76 20.31
CA SER A 57 -10.80 -22.44 20.80
C SER A 57 -10.66 -20.93 20.77
N ALA A 58 -10.45 -20.32 21.94
CA ALA A 58 -10.31 -18.88 22.04
C ALA A 58 -9.18 -18.43 21.11
N THR A 59 -9.51 -17.60 20.12
CA THR A 59 -8.51 -17.02 19.22
C THR A 59 -7.50 -16.25 20.08
N PRO A 60 -6.19 -16.52 19.97
CA PRO A 60 -5.21 -15.78 20.76
C PRO A 60 -5.34 -14.29 20.47
N THR A 61 -5.44 -13.48 21.53
CA THR A 61 -5.49 -12.02 21.38
C THR A 61 -4.15 -11.55 20.83
N PRO A 62 -4.11 -10.74 19.75
CA PRO A 62 -2.86 -10.24 19.19
C PRO A 62 -2.04 -9.48 20.25
N THR A 63 -0.71 -9.64 20.22
CA THR A 63 0.16 -8.86 21.09
C THR A 63 0.24 -7.40 20.63
N GLU A 64 0.67 -6.48 21.49
CA GLU A 64 0.93 -5.09 21.08
C GLU A 64 1.99 -5.02 19.94
N LYS A 65 2.94 -5.97 19.89
CA LYS A 65 3.89 -6.11 18.78
C LYS A 65 3.19 -6.48 17.48
N ASP A 66 2.23 -7.40 17.52
CA ASP A 66 1.43 -7.78 16.35
C ASP A 66 0.58 -6.61 15.86
N ALA A 67 0.02 -5.81 16.78
CA ALA A 67 -0.75 -4.62 16.43
C ALA A 67 0.09 -3.53 15.73
N VAL A 68 1.32 -3.31 16.21
CA VAL A 68 2.32 -2.42 15.59
C VAL A 68 2.68 -2.89 14.18
N LEU A 69 3.03 -4.18 14.02
CA LEU A 69 3.34 -4.77 12.72
C LEU A 69 2.13 -4.74 11.77
N ALA A 70 0.92 -5.01 12.28
CA ALA A 70 -0.30 -5.02 11.48
C ALA A 70 -0.61 -3.64 10.86
N VAL A 71 -0.50 -2.54 11.63
CA VAL A 71 -0.74 -1.21 11.06
C VAL A 71 0.37 -0.78 10.09
N TYR A 72 1.62 -1.14 10.37
CA TYR A 72 2.74 -0.90 9.46
C TYR A 72 2.50 -1.56 8.10
N ARG A 73 2.23 -2.87 8.10
CA ARG A 73 1.88 -3.65 6.91
C ARG A 73 0.65 -3.10 6.19
N ALA A 74 -0.38 -2.67 6.93
CA ALA A 74 -1.62 -2.12 6.40
C ALA A 74 -1.45 -0.73 5.73
N MET A 75 -0.40 0.02 6.07
CA MET A 75 -0.09 1.33 5.45
C MET A 75 0.06 1.23 3.93
N TYR A 76 0.57 0.10 3.44
CA TYR A 76 0.92 -0.11 2.05
C TYR A 76 -0.27 -0.38 1.12
N PRO A 77 -1.20 -1.33 1.40
CA PRO A 77 -2.45 -1.41 0.66
C PRO A 77 -3.35 -0.18 0.89
N ALA A 78 -3.28 0.49 2.05
CA ALA A 78 -3.97 1.78 2.24
C ALA A 78 -3.41 2.89 1.33
N GLY A 79 -2.09 2.96 1.15
CA GLY A 79 -1.42 3.87 0.21
C GLY A 79 -1.90 3.68 -1.24
N ARG A 80 -1.92 2.43 -1.73
CA ARG A 80 -2.44 2.12 -3.08
C ARG A 80 -3.92 2.51 -3.24
N ARG A 81 -4.77 2.18 -2.26
CA ARG A 81 -6.18 2.60 -2.25
C ARG A 81 -6.33 4.13 -2.28
N ALA A 82 -5.52 4.85 -1.51
CA ALA A 82 -5.55 6.31 -1.46
C ALA A 82 -5.05 6.98 -2.75
N GLU A 83 -4.08 6.36 -3.45
CA GLU A 83 -3.62 6.82 -4.77
C GLU A 83 -4.74 6.76 -5.83
N GLN A 84 -5.46 5.63 -5.86
CA GLN A 84 -6.59 5.38 -6.76
C GLN A 84 -7.85 6.16 -6.39
N ALA A 85 -8.01 6.54 -5.12
CA ALA A 85 -9.20 7.23 -4.63
C ALA A 85 -9.27 8.71 -5.04
N SER A 86 -10.50 9.25 -5.07
CA SER A 86 -10.73 10.68 -5.28
C SER A 86 -10.08 11.52 -4.15
N PRO A 87 -9.71 12.79 -4.41
CA PRO A 87 -9.01 13.63 -3.42
C PRO A 87 -9.69 13.70 -2.04
N LYS A 88 -11.04 13.72 -1.99
CA LYS A 88 -11.82 13.75 -0.73
C LYS A 88 -11.71 12.45 0.08
N GLN A 89 -11.51 11.31 -0.57
CA GLN A 89 -11.44 9.99 0.07
C GLN A 89 -10.04 9.64 0.59
N ARG A 90 -8.98 10.29 0.08
CA ARG A 90 -7.58 9.94 0.42
C ARG A 90 -7.26 10.09 1.91
N ARG A 91 -7.63 11.21 2.52
CA ARG A 91 -7.34 11.47 3.95
C ARG A 91 -8.06 10.45 4.85
N PRO A 92 -9.36 10.16 4.72
CA PRO A 92 -10.03 9.08 5.47
C PRO A 92 -9.34 7.72 5.36
N ILE A 93 -8.89 7.31 4.16
CA ILE A 93 -8.19 6.03 3.96
C ILE A 93 -6.86 6.01 4.71
N LEU A 94 -6.06 7.08 4.59
CA LEU A 94 -4.72 7.14 5.18
C LEU A 94 -4.73 7.39 6.69
N ALA A 95 -5.72 8.10 7.23
CA ALA A 95 -5.84 8.38 8.66
C ALA A 95 -6.13 7.14 9.53
N GLN A 96 -6.47 6.00 8.90
CA GLN A 96 -6.58 4.70 9.56
C GLN A 96 -5.21 4.09 9.92
N VAL A 97 -4.16 4.45 9.18
CA VAL A 97 -2.84 3.80 9.23
C VAL A 97 -1.69 4.77 9.54
N ALA A 98 -1.88 6.06 9.25
CA ALA A 98 -0.86 7.10 9.40
C ALA A 98 -1.41 8.29 10.18
N THR A 99 -0.53 8.92 10.95
CA THR A 99 -0.77 10.17 11.68
C THR A 99 0.26 11.23 11.26
N GLN A 100 0.16 12.45 11.77
CA GLN A 100 1.09 13.53 11.47
C GLN A 100 2.51 13.24 12.04
N PRO A 101 3.58 13.68 11.35
CA PRO A 101 3.60 14.40 10.07
C PRO A 101 3.43 13.51 8.82
N LEU A 102 3.57 12.18 8.93
CA LEU A 102 3.57 11.27 7.77
C LEU A 102 2.29 11.34 6.91
N LEU A 103 1.11 11.42 7.54
CA LEU A 103 -0.18 11.53 6.84
C LEU A 103 -0.19 12.64 5.78
N ASP A 104 0.34 13.82 6.12
CA ASP A 104 0.39 14.95 5.20
C ASP A 104 1.51 14.79 4.14
N ARG A 105 2.62 14.10 4.47
CA ARG A 105 3.66 13.72 3.49
C ARG A 105 3.08 12.78 2.43
N MET A 106 2.33 11.75 2.84
CA MET A 106 1.67 10.82 1.91
C MET A 106 0.66 11.52 0.99
N LEU A 107 -0.18 12.40 1.54
CA LEU A 107 -1.17 13.17 0.76
C LEU A 107 -0.50 14.09 -0.28
N ARG A 108 0.59 14.78 0.09
CA ARG A 108 1.39 15.58 -0.85
C ARG A 108 2.05 14.72 -1.92
N GLY A 109 2.66 13.59 -1.55
CA GLY A 109 3.32 12.68 -2.49
C GLY A 109 2.35 12.09 -3.54
N ILE A 110 1.17 11.63 -3.13
CA ILE A 110 0.12 11.19 -4.06
C ILE A 110 -0.29 12.34 -5.00
N THR A 111 -0.42 13.56 -4.47
CA THR A 111 -0.80 14.73 -5.28
C THR A 111 0.26 15.05 -6.34
N ALA A 112 1.55 14.99 -5.98
CA ALA A 112 2.66 15.21 -6.90
C ALA A 112 2.76 14.15 -8.02
N LEU A 113 2.60 12.86 -7.69
CA LEU A 113 2.58 11.78 -8.69
C LEU A 113 1.44 11.98 -9.69
N ARG A 114 0.22 12.18 -9.20
CA ARG A 114 -0.96 12.37 -10.07
C ARG A 114 -0.85 13.63 -10.93
N ALA A 115 -0.24 14.71 -10.43
CA ALA A 115 0.03 15.92 -11.21
C ALA A 115 1.05 15.71 -12.35
N THR A 116 1.93 14.71 -12.22
CA THR A 116 2.93 14.35 -13.25
C THR A 116 2.49 13.19 -14.16
N GLY A 117 1.23 12.75 -14.06
CA GLY A 117 0.71 11.61 -14.84
C GLY A 117 1.30 10.27 -14.41
N ARG A 118 1.73 10.13 -13.15
CA ARG A 118 2.37 8.93 -12.61
C ARG A 118 1.49 8.25 -11.56
N VAL A 119 1.70 6.95 -11.42
CA VAL A 119 1.20 6.11 -10.32
C VAL A 119 2.32 5.27 -9.72
N THR A 120 2.06 4.64 -8.58
CA THR A 120 2.94 3.59 -8.05
C THR A 120 2.44 2.19 -8.32
N TYR A 121 3.38 1.26 -8.51
CA TYR A 121 3.10 -0.17 -8.67
C TYR A 121 3.84 -1.01 -7.63
N GLY A 122 3.42 -2.27 -7.54
CA GLY A 122 4.05 -3.29 -6.70
C GLY A 122 3.71 -3.18 -5.21
N MET A 123 4.39 -4.03 -4.43
CA MET A 123 4.46 -4.04 -2.97
C MET A 123 5.90 -4.45 -2.58
N PRO A 124 6.47 -3.89 -1.51
CA PRO A 124 7.75 -4.32 -0.97
C PRO A 124 7.65 -5.77 -0.48
N VAL A 125 8.78 -6.46 -0.41
CA VAL A 125 8.93 -7.54 0.57
C VAL A 125 9.46 -6.91 1.86
N LEU A 126 8.83 -7.25 2.98
CA LEU A 126 9.11 -6.69 4.31
C LEU A 126 9.95 -7.70 5.10
N HIS A 127 11.00 -7.21 5.75
CA HIS A 127 11.94 -7.97 6.58
C HIS A 127 12.04 -7.24 7.92
N GLU A 128 10.93 -7.23 8.66
CA GLU A 128 10.72 -6.41 9.86
C GLU A 128 11.50 -6.94 11.07
N PHE A 129 12.29 -6.08 11.72
CA PHE A 129 13.10 -6.42 12.90
C PHE A 129 13.11 -5.31 13.97
N ASP A 130 13.64 -5.64 15.15
CA ASP A 130 13.85 -4.68 16.25
C ASP A 130 12.63 -3.82 16.63
N VAL A 131 11.45 -4.46 16.78
CA VAL A 131 10.25 -3.78 17.31
C VAL A 131 10.46 -3.45 18.79
N ARG A 132 10.46 -2.16 19.10
CA ARG A 132 10.50 -1.60 20.46
C ARG A 132 9.21 -0.85 20.75
N ILE A 133 8.62 -1.04 21.92
CA ILE A 133 7.36 -0.39 22.35
C ILE A 133 7.60 0.24 23.71
N ASP A 134 7.29 1.53 23.83
CA ASP A 134 7.37 2.31 25.06
C ASP A 134 6.10 3.16 25.20
N GLY A 135 5.25 2.82 26.17
CA GLY A 135 4.01 3.54 26.46
C GLY A 135 3.08 3.64 25.24
N ASP A 136 2.91 4.86 24.70
CA ASP A 136 2.12 5.20 23.52
C ASP A 136 2.95 5.29 22.21
N ARG A 137 4.20 4.86 22.23
CA ARG A 137 5.15 4.94 21.12
C ARG A 137 5.71 3.58 20.77
N ALA A 138 6.06 3.41 19.50
CA ALA A 138 6.82 2.26 19.05
C ALA A 138 7.80 2.65 17.94
N THR A 139 8.91 1.93 17.88
CA THR A 139 9.88 1.98 16.79
C THR A 139 10.02 0.59 16.20
N LEU A 140 10.17 0.52 14.88
CA LEU A 140 10.39 -0.69 14.09
C LEU A 140 11.49 -0.40 13.08
N HIS A 141 12.35 -1.38 12.81
CA HIS A 141 13.26 -1.37 11.68
C HIS A 141 12.77 -2.33 10.59
N ASP A 142 12.98 -2.00 9.32
CA ASP A 142 12.65 -2.88 8.20
C ASP A 142 13.73 -2.80 7.12
N CYS A 143 14.02 -3.92 6.47
CA CYS A 143 14.98 -4.02 5.38
C CYS A 143 14.27 -4.46 4.10
N GLN A 144 13.76 -3.49 3.33
CA GLN A 144 12.83 -3.80 2.23
C GLN A 144 13.56 -4.29 0.97
N ASP A 145 12.98 -5.30 0.32
CA ASP A 145 13.20 -5.56 -1.10
C ASP A 145 12.14 -4.85 -1.93
N ASP A 146 12.51 -3.72 -2.51
CA ASP A 146 11.67 -2.88 -3.36
C ASP A 146 11.85 -3.18 -4.87
N ARG A 147 12.63 -4.20 -5.29
CA ARG A 147 12.92 -4.49 -6.72
C ARG A 147 11.67 -4.70 -7.59
N ASN A 148 10.57 -5.10 -6.96
CA ASN A 148 9.26 -5.34 -7.58
C ASN A 148 8.28 -4.16 -7.43
N THR A 149 8.72 -3.03 -6.86
CA THR A 149 7.96 -1.78 -6.74
C THR A 149 8.51 -0.70 -7.67
N GLY A 150 7.71 0.33 -7.92
CA GLY A 150 8.16 1.45 -8.74
C GLY A 150 7.14 2.56 -8.93
N GLN A 151 7.49 3.51 -9.79
CA GLN A 151 6.55 4.44 -10.41
C GLN A 151 6.31 4.01 -11.86
N ALA A 152 5.08 4.12 -12.33
CA ALA A 152 4.69 3.91 -13.72
C ALA A 152 3.96 5.12 -14.29
N ASP A 153 3.91 5.23 -15.61
CA ASP A 153 2.98 6.13 -16.29
C ASP A 153 1.53 5.67 -16.05
N ASP A 154 0.65 6.61 -15.69
CA ASP A 154 -0.75 6.34 -15.33
C ASP A 154 -1.62 5.90 -16.51
N LYS A 155 -1.19 6.16 -17.75
CA LYS A 155 -1.95 5.83 -18.97
C LYS A 155 -1.46 4.55 -19.63
N THR A 156 -0.13 4.35 -19.71
CA THR A 156 0.46 3.19 -20.39
C THR A 156 0.77 2.03 -19.44
N GLY A 157 0.91 2.31 -18.14
CA GLY A 157 1.40 1.33 -17.16
C GLY A 157 2.90 1.03 -17.27
N GLU A 158 3.64 1.73 -18.15
CA GLU A 158 5.07 1.55 -18.34
C GLU A 158 5.85 1.97 -17.09
N ALA A 159 6.78 1.13 -16.63
CA ALA A 159 7.59 1.40 -15.44
C ALA A 159 8.63 2.50 -15.73
N LEU A 160 8.49 3.64 -15.06
CA LEU A 160 9.37 4.82 -15.17
C LEU A 160 10.52 4.79 -14.16
N LEU A 161 10.28 4.24 -12.97
CA LEU A 161 11.27 4.08 -11.90
C LEU A 161 11.04 2.72 -11.23
N ARG A 162 12.12 2.06 -10.80
CA ARG A 162 12.11 0.77 -10.10
C ARG A 162 12.85 0.87 -8.76
N GLY A 163 12.41 0.09 -7.78
CA GLY A 163 13.08 -0.04 -6.50
C GLY A 163 14.35 -0.85 -6.49
N THR A 164 15.05 -0.74 -5.37
CA THR A 164 16.29 -1.43 -5.05
C THR A 164 16.03 -2.45 -3.95
N GLU A 165 16.90 -3.45 -3.82
CA GLU A 165 16.94 -4.25 -2.59
C GLU A 165 17.56 -3.45 -1.43
N LYS A 166 17.41 -3.95 -0.20
CA LYS A 166 18.14 -3.49 1.00
C LYS A 166 17.88 -2.03 1.39
N VAL A 167 16.63 -1.58 1.24
CA VAL A 167 16.21 -0.27 1.74
C VAL A 167 15.95 -0.37 3.25
N HIS A 168 16.93 0.00 4.07
CA HIS A 168 16.79 0.07 5.52
C HIS A 168 15.90 1.25 5.91
N LEU A 169 14.78 0.98 6.56
CA LEU A 169 13.85 1.97 7.08
C LEU A 169 13.79 1.93 8.60
N ILE A 170 13.66 3.11 9.21
CA ILE A 170 13.30 3.31 10.61
C ILE A 170 11.89 3.88 10.64
N ILE A 171 11.00 3.24 11.38
CA ILE A 171 9.56 3.53 11.40
C ILE A 171 9.14 3.87 12.82
N SER A 172 8.60 5.06 13.03
CA SER A 172 8.03 5.47 14.31
C SER A 172 6.51 5.45 14.25
N LEU A 173 5.89 4.85 15.26
CA LEU A 173 4.45 4.75 15.42
C LEU A 173 4.01 5.40 16.74
N ARG A 174 2.77 5.88 16.74
CA ARG A 174 2.10 6.42 17.93
C ARG A 174 0.72 5.80 18.08
N ARG A 175 0.33 5.50 19.32
CA ARG A 175 -1.01 5.04 19.67
C ARG A 175 -1.87 6.24 20.02
N GLY A 176 -3.01 6.38 19.35
CA GLY A 176 -3.95 7.47 19.62
C GLY A 176 -4.70 7.29 20.95
N MET A 177 -5.45 8.33 21.35
CA MET A 177 -6.41 8.24 22.46
C MET A 177 -7.50 7.18 22.21
N ASP A 178 -7.78 6.90 20.94
CA ASP A 178 -8.64 5.81 20.46
C ASP A 178 -7.99 4.42 20.54
N ARG A 179 -6.83 4.30 21.22
CA ARG A 179 -6.03 3.09 21.38
C ARG A 179 -5.49 2.48 20.08
N ALA A 180 -5.67 3.12 18.93
CA ALA A 180 -5.18 2.62 17.64
C ALA A 180 -3.77 3.13 17.33
N TRP A 181 -2.85 2.21 17.05
CA TRP A 181 -1.52 2.50 16.51
C TRP A 181 -1.62 3.11 15.11
N ARG A 182 -0.76 4.08 14.81
CA ARG A 182 -0.61 4.70 13.49
C ARG A 182 0.85 5.05 13.24
N VAL A 183 1.32 4.91 12.01
CA VAL A 183 2.68 5.32 11.62
C VAL A 183 2.76 6.85 11.59
N SER A 184 3.67 7.44 12.36
CA SER A 184 3.88 8.90 12.43
C SER A 184 5.05 9.38 11.57
N GLN A 185 6.05 8.52 11.37
CA GLN A 185 7.29 8.84 10.66
C GLN A 185 7.88 7.56 10.06
N MET A 186 8.54 7.69 8.90
CA MET A 186 9.24 6.61 8.22
C MET A 186 10.39 7.26 7.44
N GLU A 187 11.60 6.81 7.72
CA GLU A 187 12.85 7.42 7.24
C GLU A 187 13.81 6.33 6.80
N GLN A 188 14.63 6.62 5.79
CA GLN A 188 15.68 5.71 5.36
C GLN A 188 16.89 5.88 6.28
N SER A 189 17.43 4.79 6.78
CA SER A 189 18.67 4.80 7.58
C SER A 189 19.88 4.97 6.67
N ASP A 190 20.92 5.63 7.18
CA ASP A 190 22.26 5.62 6.59
C ASP A 190 22.99 4.29 6.87
N GLU A 191 22.53 3.50 7.85
CA GLU A 191 23.04 2.16 8.14
C GLU A 191 22.57 1.16 7.08
N PRO A 192 23.45 0.30 6.54
CA PRO A 192 23.06 -0.71 5.57
C PRO A 192 22.21 -1.82 6.20
N CYS A 193 21.37 -2.46 5.38
CA CYS A 193 20.81 -3.75 5.76
C CYS A 193 21.90 -4.81 5.92
N LEU A 194 21.83 -5.59 6.99
CA LEU A 194 22.67 -6.77 7.16
C LEU A 194 22.36 -7.80 6.07
N SER A 195 23.38 -8.58 5.67
CA SER A 195 23.27 -9.58 4.60
C SER A 195 22.36 -10.77 4.91
N SER A 196 21.82 -10.86 6.12
CA SER A 196 20.92 -11.90 6.62
C SER A 196 19.43 -11.60 6.43
N TYR A 197 19.08 -10.46 5.84
CA TYR A 197 17.71 -10.03 5.56
C TYR A 197 17.41 -10.09 4.06
#